data_AF-A0A841CQC3-F1
#
_entry.id   AF-A0A841CQC3-F1
#
_cell.length_a   1.000
_cell.length_b   1.000
_cell.length_c   1.000
_cell.angle_alpha   90.00
_cell.angle_beta   90.00
_cell.angle_gamma   90.00
#
_symmetry.space_group_name_H-M   'P 1'
#
loop_
_entity.id
_entity.type
_entity.pdbx_description
1 polymer ?
#
loop_
_entity_poly.entity_id
_entity_poly.type
_entity_poly.pdbx_seq_one_letter_code
_entity_poly.pdbx_strand_id
1 'polypeptide(L)'
;MDAWAHSNVPELETFFTPWHAVFYSGFAATGAWILWVVWRNVQQGRRGLAAVPEGYGPAVFALPVFALSGLGDYLWHTFLGIEQGVEILFSPTHLGLIASMILILTTPLRTAWADRDLVAPSLGRFVPAALSLAFTAALVLLFASYADATIYGPQGIVRAFSFDKAEGGGPGTGRLAASIMVTNLILVTPLLLAARRFRVPVGTATILQVVVMLLSTAVANYENLSTAAAFVLSGVVIDVLLWKLRPSEERIREYRIFGFAAPFVTWAFFFASAGIAAGRLPTVTEMWTGAPIVAGLHGLLLAVVLVPVRR
;
A
#
# COMPACT_ATOMS: atom_id res chain seq x y z
N MET A 1 -7.99 7.01 9.74
CA MET A 1 -8.64 7.64 10.91
C MET A 1 -8.24 6.89 12.17
N ASP A 2 -8.56 5.61 12.27
CA ASP A 2 -8.15 4.78 13.41
C ASP A 2 -6.63 4.71 13.61
N ALA A 3 -5.91 4.33 12.54
CA ALA A 3 -4.45 4.42 12.48
C ALA A 3 -3.86 5.81 12.84
N TRP A 4 -4.59 6.88 12.51
CA TRP A 4 -4.15 8.24 12.85
C TRP A 4 -4.26 8.47 14.36
N ALA A 5 -5.35 8.03 15.00
CA ALA A 5 -5.57 8.17 16.42
C ALA A 5 -4.49 7.43 17.23
N HIS A 6 -4.20 6.17 16.88
CA HIS A 6 -3.12 5.40 17.48
C HIS A 6 -1.73 6.03 17.34
N SER A 7 -1.52 6.84 16.30
CA SER A 7 -0.23 7.48 16.03
C SER A 7 -0.09 8.88 16.64
N ASN A 8 -1.22 9.57 16.89
CA ASN A 8 -1.21 11.02 17.15
C ASN A 8 -2.03 11.46 18.37
N VAL A 9 -2.86 10.58 18.93
CA VAL A 9 -3.66 10.88 20.13
C VAL A 9 -2.99 10.18 21.32
N PRO A 10 -2.44 10.94 22.29
CA PRO A 10 -1.92 10.37 23.52
C PRO A 10 -3.04 9.70 24.33
N GLU A 11 -2.73 8.59 25.00
CA GLU A 11 -3.58 7.98 26.03
C GLU A 11 -5.00 7.64 25.52
N LEU A 12 -5.09 6.75 24.53
CA LEU A 12 -6.36 6.09 24.23
C LEU A 12 -6.70 5.16 25.41
N GLU A 13 -7.53 5.63 26.34
CA GLU A 13 -7.89 4.93 27.59
C GLU A 13 -9.00 3.88 27.41
N THR A 14 -9.60 3.76 26.22
CA THR A 14 -10.72 2.85 25.98
C THR A 14 -10.80 2.38 24.52
N PHE A 15 -11.35 1.18 24.33
CA PHE A 15 -11.70 0.65 23.01
C PHE A 15 -12.82 1.46 22.33
N PHE A 16 -13.78 2.00 23.08
CA PHE A 16 -14.92 2.69 22.48
C PHE A 16 -14.56 4.14 22.12
N THR A 17 -13.98 4.32 20.93
CA THR A 17 -13.58 5.62 20.40
C THR A 17 -14.38 6.00 19.15
N PRO A 18 -14.50 7.30 18.83
CA PRO A 18 -15.09 7.72 17.56
C PRO A 18 -14.38 7.12 16.34
N TRP A 19 -13.05 6.91 16.41
CA TRP A 19 -12.28 6.35 15.30
C TRP A 19 -12.57 4.86 15.06
N HIS A 20 -12.70 4.08 16.14
CA HIS A 20 -13.18 2.70 16.06
C HIS A 20 -14.61 2.64 15.52
N ALA A 21 -15.50 3.54 15.96
CA ALA A 21 -16.87 3.58 15.44
C ALA A 21 -16.91 3.81 13.91
N VAL A 22 -16.06 4.69 13.38
CA VAL A 22 -15.90 4.88 11.92
C VAL A 22 -15.34 3.63 11.24
N PHE A 23 -14.33 2.99 11.84
CA PHE A 23 -13.74 1.77 11.29
C PHE A 23 -14.74 0.61 11.21
N TYR A 24 -15.43 0.29 12.31
CA TYR A 24 -16.40 -0.80 12.37
C TYR A 24 -17.68 -0.52 11.57
N SER A 25 -18.11 0.75 11.44
CA SER A 25 -19.23 1.09 10.56
C SER A 25 -18.87 0.89 9.08
N GLY A 26 -17.64 1.20 8.66
CA GLY A 26 -17.14 0.88 7.32
C GLY A 26 -17.12 -0.64 7.05
N PHE A 27 -16.69 -1.43 8.04
CA PHE A 27 -16.79 -2.89 7.96
C PHE A 27 -18.24 -3.37 7.85
N ALA A 28 -19.14 -2.88 8.70
CA ALA A 28 -20.54 -3.27 8.70
C ALA A 28 -21.23 -2.96 7.36
N ALA A 29 -21.00 -1.78 6.80
CA ALA A 29 -21.52 -1.40 5.49
C ALA A 29 -20.99 -2.32 4.37
N THR A 30 -19.69 -2.62 4.38
CA THR A 30 -19.06 -3.53 3.40
C THR A 30 -19.60 -4.96 3.52
N GLY A 31 -19.73 -5.47 4.74
CA GLY A 31 -20.30 -6.78 5.03
C GLY A 31 -21.76 -6.88 4.58
N ALA A 32 -22.58 -5.87 4.90
CA ALA A 32 -23.97 -5.79 4.46
C ALA A 32 -24.09 -5.81 2.93
N TRP A 33 -23.22 -5.08 2.22
CA TRP A 33 -23.18 -5.09 0.76
C TRP A 33 -22.85 -6.48 0.20
N ILE A 34 -21.81 -7.13 0.71
CA ILE A 34 -21.40 -8.48 0.27
C ILE A 34 -22.53 -9.49 0.52
N LEU A 35 -23.13 -9.47 1.71
CA LEU A 35 -24.24 -10.36 2.06
C LEU A 35 -25.47 -10.08 1.20
N TRP A 36 -25.77 -8.81 0.88
CA TRP A 36 -26.86 -8.44 -0.01
C TRP A 36 -26.65 -8.98 -1.43
N VAL A 37 -25.43 -8.91 -1.98
CA VAL A 37 -25.11 -9.47 -3.30
C VAL A 37 -25.32 -11.00 -3.32
N VAL A 38 -24.86 -11.71 -2.29
CA VAL A 38 -25.07 -13.16 -2.15
C VAL A 38 -26.56 -13.47 -2.03
N TRP A 39 -27.28 -12.72 -1.19
CA TRP A 39 -28.72 -12.89 -0.99
C TRP A 39 -29.50 -12.69 -2.29
N ARG A 40 -29.17 -11.69 -3.10
CA ARG A 40 -29.80 -11.46 -4.41
C ARG A 40 -29.65 -12.67 -5.33
N ASN A 41 -28.48 -13.32 -5.33
CA ASN A 41 -28.25 -14.53 -6.11
C ASN A 41 -29.05 -15.73 -5.59
N VAL A 42 -29.26 -15.83 -4.26
CA VAL A 42 -30.16 -16.82 -3.67
C VAL A 42 -31.60 -16.59 -4.11
N GLN A 43 -32.07 -15.33 -4.14
CA GLN A 43 -33.41 -14.99 -4.65
C GLN A 43 -33.58 -15.34 -6.14
N GLN A 44 -32.48 -15.42 -6.89
CA GLN A 44 -32.46 -15.90 -8.29
C GLN A 44 -32.37 -17.44 -8.41
N GLY A 45 -32.53 -18.17 -7.31
CA GLY A 45 -32.55 -19.63 -7.28
C GLY A 45 -31.18 -20.30 -7.14
N ARG A 46 -30.08 -19.53 -7.04
CA ARG A 46 -28.74 -20.11 -6.82
C ARG A 46 -28.61 -20.62 -5.39
N ARG A 47 -27.89 -21.73 -5.20
CA ARG A 47 -27.72 -22.38 -3.88
C ARG A 47 -26.26 -22.69 -3.56
N GLY A 48 -25.95 -22.75 -2.27
CA GLY A 48 -24.60 -23.06 -1.79
C GLY A 48 -23.55 -22.11 -2.37
N LEU A 49 -22.40 -22.66 -2.76
CA LEU A 49 -21.29 -21.90 -3.35
C LEU A 49 -21.68 -21.17 -4.65
N ALA A 50 -22.69 -21.66 -5.39
CA ALA A 50 -23.13 -21.01 -6.62
C ALA A 50 -23.83 -19.64 -6.38
N ALA A 51 -24.24 -19.35 -5.14
CA ALA A 51 -24.77 -18.03 -4.77
C ALA A 51 -23.66 -16.97 -4.61
N VAL A 52 -22.41 -17.39 -4.39
CA VAL A 52 -21.28 -16.46 -4.20
C VAL A 52 -20.70 -16.07 -5.57
N PRO A 53 -20.64 -14.77 -5.92
CA PRO A 53 -20.03 -14.35 -7.18
C PRO A 53 -18.54 -14.69 -7.26
N GLU A 54 -18.02 -14.84 -8.49
CA GLU A 54 -16.59 -15.04 -8.70
C GLU A 54 -15.76 -13.87 -8.11
N GLY A 55 -14.71 -14.22 -7.38
CA GLY A 55 -13.86 -13.27 -6.64
C GLY A 55 -14.33 -12.95 -5.21
N TYR A 56 -15.60 -13.22 -4.85
CA TYR A 56 -16.16 -12.91 -3.52
C TYR A 56 -15.92 -14.01 -2.48
N GLY A 57 -15.62 -15.24 -2.89
CA GLY A 57 -15.42 -16.39 -1.99
C GLY A 57 -14.57 -16.08 -0.76
N PRO A 58 -13.32 -15.59 -0.92
CA PRO A 58 -12.47 -15.24 0.22
C PRO A 58 -13.05 -14.15 1.13
N ALA A 59 -13.79 -13.18 0.58
CA ALA A 59 -14.38 -12.12 1.37
C ALA A 59 -15.57 -12.61 2.20
N VAL A 60 -16.41 -13.49 1.66
CA VAL A 60 -17.51 -14.13 2.41
C VAL A 60 -16.96 -14.90 3.61
N PHE A 61 -15.84 -15.60 3.46
CA PHE A 61 -15.15 -16.26 4.57
C PHE A 61 -14.51 -15.26 5.55
N ALA A 62 -13.93 -14.17 5.04
CA ALA A 62 -13.26 -13.17 5.86
C ALA A 62 -14.19 -12.33 6.75
N LEU A 63 -15.47 -12.18 6.39
CA LEU A 63 -16.44 -11.43 7.21
C LEU A 63 -16.57 -11.98 8.65
N PRO A 64 -16.88 -13.28 8.88
CA PRO A 64 -16.93 -13.81 10.23
C PRO A 64 -15.56 -13.81 10.93
N VAL A 65 -14.46 -14.03 10.20
CA VAL A 65 -13.11 -13.96 10.79
C VAL A 65 -12.82 -12.56 11.31
N PHE A 66 -13.09 -11.52 10.52
CA PHE A 66 -12.94 -10.12 10.95
C PHE A 66 -13.80 -9.82 12.19
N ALA A 67 -15.07 -10.24 12.19
CA ALA A 67 -15.96 -10.01 13.33
C ALA A 67 -15.45 -10.67 14.62
N LEU A 68 -14.95 -11.90 14.52
CA LEU A 68 -14.34 -12.62 15.63
C LEU A 68 -13.03 -11.96 16.08
N SER A 69 -12.19 -11.51 15.15
CA SER A 69 -10.97 -10.76 15.47
C SER A 69 -11.28 -9.44 16.16
N GLY A 70 -12.32 -8.72 15.75
CA GLY A 70 -12.74 -7.47 16.40
C GLY A 70 -13.33 -7.67 17.78
N LEU A 71 -14.08 -8.77 18.01
CA LEU A 71 -14.47 -9.16 19.36
C LEU A 71 -13.24 -9.53 20.20
N GLY A 72 -12.31 -10.27 19.62
CA GLY A 72 -11.03 -10.61 20.25
C GLY A 72 -10.26 -9.35 20.65
N ASP A 73 -10.23 -8.35 19.78
CA ASP A 73 -9.56 -7.06 19.99
C ASP A 73 -10.15 -6.30 21.18
N TYR A 74 -11.48 -6.20 21.24
CA TYR A 74 -12.17 -5.65 22.40
C TYR A 74 -11.82 -6.39 23.71
N LEU A 75 -11.83 -7.72 23.69
CA LEU A 75 -11.49 -8.53 24.86
C LEU A 75 -10.02 -8.36 25.24
N TRP A 76 -9.13 -8.29 24.25
CA TRP A 76 -7.70 -8.08 24.46
C TRP A 76 -7.45 -6.75 25.18
N HIS A 77 -8.05 -5.67 24.70
CA HIS A 77 -7.96 -4.37 25.36
C HIS A 77 -8.56 -4.34 26.76
N THR A 78 -9.59 -5.16 27.01
CA THR A 78 -10.23 -5.26 28.33
C THR A 78 -9.35 -6.01 29.35
N PHE A 79 -8.64 -7.06 28.93
CA PHE A 79 -7.90 -7.94 29.86
C PHE A 79 -6.39 -7.70 29.90
N LEU A 80 -5.79 -7.29 28.79
CA LEU A 80 -4.34 -7.15 28.61
C LEU A 80 -3.90 -5.69 28.42
N GLY A 81 -4.84 -4.77 28.22
CA GLY A 81 -4.59 -3.35 28.00
C GLY A 81 -4.42 -2.98 26.52
N ILE A 82 -4.15 -1.70 26.26
CA ILE A 82 -4.04 -1.13 24.92
C ILE A 82 -2.56 -1.06 24.52
N GLU A 83 -2.20 -1.76 23.45
CA GLU A 83 -0.83 -1.78 22.92
C GLU A 83 -0.38 -0.38 22.47
N GLN A 84 0.92 -0.10 22.64
CA GLN A 84 1.51 1.19 22.29
C GLN A 84 2.67 1.03 21.29
N GLY A 85 2.80 1.99 20.38
CA GLY A 85 3.88 2.02 19.41
C GLY A 85 3.89 0.80 18.47
N VAL A 86 5.06 0.14 18.35
CA VAL A 86 5.26 -0.96 17.41
C VAL A 86 4.47 -2.22 17.80
N GLU A 87 4.14 -2.39 19.09
CA GLU A 87 3.40 -3.57 19.58
C GLU A 87 2.03 -3.73 18.93
N ILE A 88 1.36 -2.62 18.61
CA ILE A 88 0.07 -2.58 17.88
C ILE A 88 0.17 -3.38 16.58
N LEU A 89 1.32 -3.30 15.90
CA LEU A 89 1.52 -3.92 14.58
C LEU A 89 1.65 -5.45 14.66
N PHE A 90 1.91 -5.99 15.85
CA PHE A 90 2.13 -7.41 16.11
C PHE A 90 1.05 -8.03 17.01
N SER A 91 0.07 -7.24 17.44
CA SER A 91 -1.06 -7.72 18.23
C SER A 91 -1.85 -8.80 17.48
N PRO A 92 -2.10 -9.99 18.08
CA PRO A 92 -2.76 -11.10 17.38
C PRO A 92 -4.15 -10.75 16.84
N THR A 93 -4.90 -9.89 17.55
CA THR A 93 -6.25 -9.46 17.15
C THR A 93 -6.20 -8.54 15.95
N HIS A 94 -5.30 -7.56 15.96
CA HIS A 94 -4.99 -6.70 14.82
C HIS A 94 -4.54 -7.52 13.60
N LEU A 95 -3.65 -8.50 13.78
CA LEU A 95 -3.21 -9.41 12.72
C LEU A 95 -4.37 -10.17 12.08
N GLY A 96 -5.34 -10.64 12.89
CA GLY A 96 -6.57 -11.24 12.39
C GLY A 96 -7.48 -10.28 11.60
N LEU A 97 -7.62 -9.04 12.09
CA LEU A 97 -8.37 -7.98 11.41
C LEU A 97 -7.77 -7.68 10.04
N ILE A 98 -6.45 -7.46 9.95
CA ILE A 98 -5.78 -7.09 8.70
C ILE A 98 -5.80 -8.23 7.70
N ALA A 99 -5.53 -9.47 8.14
CA ALA A 99 -5.57 -10.63 7.26
C ALA A 99 -6.96 -10.75 6.61
N SER A 100 -8.01 -10.55 7.40
CA SER A 100 -9.39 -10.54 6.92
C SER A 100 -9.67 -9.34 5.98
N MET A 101 -9.19 -8.14 6.34
CA MET A 101 -9.32 -6.95 5.49
C MET A 101 -8.62 -7.10 4.15
N ILE A 102 -7.43 -7.70 4.10
CA ILE A 102 -6.73 -7.98 2.85
C ILE A 102 -7.64 -8.82 1.95
N LEU A 103 -8.26 -9.88 2.48
CA LEU A 103 -9.18 -10.71 1.71
C LEU A 103 -10.41 -9.91 1.26
N ILE A 104 -11.00 -9.06 2.10
CA ILE A 104 -12.17 -8.24 1.73
C ILE A 104 -11.80 -7.20 0.66
N LEU A 105 -10.75 -6.40 0.89
CA LEU A 105 -10.29 -5.31 0.02
C LEU A 105 -9.87 -5.81 -1.36
N THR A 106 -9.31 -7.02 -1.46
CA THR A 106 -8.86 -7.60 -2.73
C THR A 106 -10.00 -8.19 -3.59
N THR A 107 -11.25 -8.10 -3.15
CA THR A 107 -12.42 -8.62 -3.90
C THR A 107 -12.57 -8.02 -5.30
N PRO A 108 -12.56 -6.69 -5.49
CA PRO A 108 -12.72 -6.12 -6.83
C PRO A 108 -11.59 -6.52 -7.78
N LEU A 109 -10.35 -6.63 -7.27
CA LEU A 109 -9.22 -7.13 -8.05
C LEU A 109 -9.44 -8.57 -8.49
N ARG A 110 -9.84 -9.48 -7.59
CA ARG A 110 -10.11 -10.88 -7.95
C ARG A 110 -11.24 -11.02 -8.95
N THR A 111 -12.31 -10.23 -8.79
CA THR A 111 -13.42 -10.22 -9.75
C THR A 111 -12.95 -9.73 -11.14
N ALA A 112 -12.16 -8.65 -11.20
CA ALA A 112 -11.56 -8.21 -12.46
C ALA A 112 -10.59 -9.24 -13.05
N TRP A 113 -9.87 -9.98 -12.22
CA TRP A 113 -8.92 -11.00 -12.64
C TRP A 113 -9.58 -12.24 -13.24
N ALA A 114 -10.74 -12.63 -12.69
CA ALA A 114 -11.55 -13.75 -13.16
C ALA A 114 -12.19 -13.49 -14.54
N ASP A 115 -12.49 -12.22 -14.86
CA ASP A 115 -13.02 -11.81 -16.15
C ASP A 115 -11.96 -11.96 -17.27
N ARG A 116 -12.08 -13.05 -18.06
CA ARG A 116 -11.13 -13.39 -19.13
C ARG A 116 -11.14 -12.41 -20.30
N ASP A 117 -12.26 -11.72 -20.51
CA ASP A 117 -12.39 -10.74 -21.59
C ASP A 117 -11.78 -9.38 -21.19
N LEU A 118 -11.53 -9.18 -19.89
CA LEU A 118 -10.90 -7.98 -19.35
C LEU A 118 -9.38 -8.03 -19.53
N VAL A 119 -8.90 -7.60 -20.70
CA VAL A 119 -7.46 -7.53 -21.01
C VAL A 119 -6.94 -6.09 -20.93
N ALA A 120 -7.65 -5.13 -21.51
CA ALA A 120 -7.25 -3.73 -21.61
C ALA A 120 -8.39 -2.80 -21.15
N PRO A 121 -8.73 -2.79 -19.85
CA PRO A 121 -9.83 -2.00 -19.34
C PRO A 121 -9.58 -0.49 -19.52
N SER A 122 -10.65 0.26 -19.73
CA SER A 122 -10.62 1.70 -19.50
C SER A 122 -10.40 1.98 -18.02
N LEU A 123 -9.86 3.17 -17.68
CA LEU A 123 -9.66 3.55 -16.28
C LEU A 123 -10.95 3.41 -15.47
N GLY A 124 -12.09 3.91 -15.99
CA GLY A 124 -13.38 3.83 -15.31
C GLY A 124 -13.82 2.40 -14.95
N ARG A 125 -13.58 1.41 -15.82
CA ARG A 125 -13.85 0.00 -15.52
C ARG A 125 -12.83 -0.60 -14.54
N PHE A 126 -11.61 -0.06 -14.49
CA PHE A 126 -10.53 -0.57 -13.65
C PHE A 126 -10.45 0.09 -12.26
N VAL A 127 -11.08 1.24 -12.03
CA VAL A 127 -11.06 1.97 -10.74
C VAL A 127 -11.28 1.06 -9.52
N PRO A 128 -12.27 0.13 -9.49
CA PRO A 128 -12.45 -0.75 -8.34
C PRO A 128 -11.23 -1.63 -8.06
N ALA A 129 -10.59 -2.18 -9.10
CA ALA A 129 -9.37 -2.99 -8.97
C ALA A 129 -8.14 -2.12 -8.60
N ALA A 130 -8.05 -0.90 -9.14
CA ALA A 130 -6.99 0.04 -8.79
C ALA A 130 -7.07 0.48 -7.32
N LEU A 131 -8.26 0.82 -6.83
CA LEU A 131 -8.49 1.15 -5.43
C LEU A 131 -8.24 -0.06 -4.52
N SER A 132 -8.63 -1.25 -4.95
CA SER A 132 -8.34 -2.51 -4.26
C SER A 132 -6.83 -2.70 -4.06
N LEU A 133 -6.03 -2.56 -5.11
CA LEU A 133 -4.56 -2.60 -5.03
C LEU A 133 -4.00 -1.52 -4.11
N ALA A 134 -4.52 -0.29 -4.23
CA ALA A 134 -4.05 0.87 -3.48
C ALA A 134 -4.34 0.77 -1.98
N PHE A 135 -5.58 0.43 -1.60
CA PHE A 135 -5.94 0.25 -0.19
C PHE A 135 -5.25 -0.96 0.43
N THR A 136 -5.08 -2.06 -0.30
CA THR A 136 -4.31 -3.20 0.20
C THR A 136 -2.83 -2.85 0.39
N ALA A 137 -2.21 -2.14 -0.55
CA ALA A 137 -0.83 -1.67 -0.40
C ALA A 137 -0.69 -0.70 0.79
N ALA A 138 -1.62 0.24 0.95
CA ALA A 138 -1.63 1.17 2.07
C ALA A 138 -1.80 0.45 3.43
N LEU A 139 -2.68 -0.56 3.49
CA LEU A 139 -2.88 -1.37 4.69
C LEU A 139 -1.63 -2.18 5.06
N VAL A 140 -0.97 -2.80 4.08
CA VAL A 140 0.29 -3.52 4.31
C VAL A 140 1.39 -2.56 4.73
N LEU A 141 1.47 -1.37 4.13
CA LEU A 141 2.45 -0.35 4.51
C LEU A 141 2.22 0.16 5.93
N LEU A 142 0.97 0.34 6.36
CA LEU A 142 0.62 0.72 7.73
C LEU A 142 1.19 -0.28 8.75
N PHE A 143 1.04 -1.58 8.48
CA PHE A 143 1.59 -2.65 9.33
C PHE A 143 3.09 -2.87 9.17
N ALA A 144 3.69 -2.28 8.14
CA ALA A 144 5.12 -2.18 7.96
C ALA A 144 5.66 -0.79 8.35
N SER A 145 4.93 0.01 9.12
CA SER A 145 5.27 1.42 9.42
C SER A 145 6.62 1.60 10.15
N TYR A 146 7.10 0.57 10.86
CA TYR A 146 8.46 0.53 11.42
C TYR A 146 9.57 0.61 10.36
N ALA A 147 9.25 0.34 9.10
CA ALA A 147 10.12 0.42 7.92
C ALA A 147 9.40 1.16 6.77
N ASP A 148 8.64 2.20 7.09
CA ASP A 148 8.01 3.04 6.09
C ASP A 148 8.80 4.33 5.86
N ALA A 149 9.30 4.54 4.64
CA ALA A 149 10.01 5.76 4.28
C ALA A 149 9.07 6.93 3.95
N THR A 150 7.77 6.67 3.73
CA THR A 150 6.81 7.70 3.33
C THR A 150 6.51 8.68 4.46
N ILE A 151 6.62 8.26 5.71
CA ILE A 151 6.40 9.11 6.90
C ILE A 151 7.51 10.14 7.14
N TYR A 152 8.65 10.04 6.44
CA TYR A 152 9.78 10.94 6.66
C TYR A 152 9.53 12.33 6.06
N GLY A 153 9.66 13.36 6.89
CA GLY A 153 9.74 14.75 6.44
C GLY A 153 11.08 15.10 5.79
N PRO A 154 11.16 16.20 5.01
CA PRO A 154 12.36 16.60 4.27
C PRO A 154 13.63 16.69 5.11
N GLN A 155 13.54 17.32 6.28
CA GLN A 155 14.69 17.48 7.19
C GLN A 155 15.18 16.14 7.73
N GLY A 156 14.26 15.21 8.03
CA GLY A 156 14.57 13.86 8.46
C GLY A 156 15.31 13.06 7.39
N ILE A 157 14.83 13.14 6.14
CA ILE A 157 15.48 12.48 4.98
C ILE A 157 16.90 12.99 4.80
N VAL A 158 17.06 14.32 4.76
CA VAL A 158 18.37 14.94 4.54
C VAL A 158 19.33 14.65 5.68
N ARG A 159 18.86 14.73 6.94
CA ARG A 159 19.67 14.38 8.11
C ARG A 159 20.10 12.92 8.06
N ALA A 160 19.19 11.99 7.76
CA ALA A 160 19.48 10.56 7.79
C ALA A 160 20.58 10.15 6.81
N PHE A 161 20.66 10.80 5.64
CA PHE A 161 21.68 10.54 4.61
C PHE A 161 22.81 11.59 4.60
N SER A 162 22.92 12.40 5.66
CA SER A 162 24.07 13.29 5.86
C SER A 162 24.99 12.70 6.93
N PHE A 163 26.29 12.90 6.78
CA PHE A 163 27.27 12.47 7.78
C PHE A 163 27.19 13.36 9.02
N ASP A 164 27.03 12.74 10.19
CA ASP A 164 27.17 13.38 11.49
C ASP A 164 28.45 12.89 12.19
N LYS A 165 29.36 13.82 12.47
CA LYS A 165 30.63 13.54 13.14
C LYS A 165 30.42 13.04 14.58
N ALA A 166 29.37 13.50 15.25
CA ALA A 166 29.09 13.10 16.63
C ALA A 166 28.60 11.64 16.71
N GLU A 167 27.92 11.16 15.66
CA GLU A 167 27.38 9.80 15.59
C GLU A 167 28.26 8.82 14.79
N GLY A 168 29.39 9.28 14.25
CA GLY A 168 30.31 8.46 13.45
C GLY A 168 29.73 7.98 12.10
N GLY A 169 28.67 8.64 11.62
CA GLY A 169 27.89 8.24 10.45
C GLY A 169 26.60 9.06 10.33
N GLY A 170 25.72 8.72 9.38
CA GLY A 170 24.43 9.40 9.26
C GLY A 170 23.39 8.84 10.25
N PRO A 171 22.74 9.69 11.08
CA PRO A 171 21.75 9.25 12.07
C PRO A 171 20.62 8.46 11.41
N GLY A 172 20.55 7.15 11.64
CA GLY A 172 19.49 6.32 11.05
C GLY A 172 19.63 6.05 9.54
N THR A 173 20.83 6.20 8.95
CA THR A 173 21.09 5.87 7.52
C THR A 173 20.57 4.48 7.16
N GLY A 174 20.95 3.47 7.95
CA GLY A 174 20.53 2.08 7.71
C GLY A 174 19.02 1.89 7.83
N ARG A 175 18.37 2.61 8.75
CA ARG A 175 16.91 2.56 8.94
C ARG A 175 16.18 3.16 7.75
N LEU A 176 16.59 4.34 7.27
CA LEU A 176 15.96 4.95 6.09
C LEU A 176 16.21 4.10 4.84
N ALA A 177 17.42 3.57 4.64
CA ALA A 177 17.72 2.68 3.52
C ALA A 177 16.85 1.40 3.54
N ALA A 178 16.69 0.76 4.70
CA ALA A 178 15.79 -0.38 4.85
C ALA A 178 14.32 0.00 4.63
N SER A 179 13.91 1.17 5.11
CA SER A 179 12.54 1.67 4.93
C SER A 179 12.24 1.93 3.46
N ILE A 180 13.19 2.52 2.71
CA ILE A 180 13.11 2.69 1.26
C ILE A 180 12.89 1.34 0.58
N MET A 181 13.64 0.31 0.95
CA MET A 181 13.47 -1.02 0.39
C MET A 181 12.07 -1.59 0.65
N VAL A 182 11.60 -1.57 1.90
CA VAL A 182 10.28 -2.11 2.27
C VAL A 182 9.15 -1.35 1.58
N THR A 183 9.12 -0.02 1.71
CA THR A 183 8.15 0.83 1.01
C THR A 183 8.17 0.58 -0.50
N ASN A 184 9.35 0.48 -1.10
CA ASN A 184 9.49 0.27 -2.55
C ASN A 184 8.84 -1.04 -3.00
N LEU A 185 9.11 -2.15 -2.29
CA LEU A 185 8.55 -3.46 -2.62
C LEU A 185 7.02 -3.44 -2.50
N ILE A 186 6.48 -2.80 -1.47
CA ILE A 186 5.03 -2.68 -1.25
C ILE A 186 4.36 -1.85 -2.36
N LEU A 187 4.99 -0.78 -2.84
CA LEU A 187 4.45 0.07 -3.90
C LEU A 187 4.56 -0.56 -5.31
N VAL A 188 5.70 -1.16 -5.64
CA VAL A 188 5.96 -1.64 -7.01
C VAL A 188 5.30 -2.99 -7.31
N THR A 189 5.21 -3.88 -6.32
CA THR A 189 4.63 -5.23 -6.48
C THR A 189 3.20 -5.21 -7.05
N PRO A 190 2.24 -4.44 -6.52
CA PRO A 190 0.88 -4.42 -7.05
C PRO A 190 0.82 -3.92 -8.50
N LEU A 191 1.67 -2.95 -8.87
CA LEU A 191 1.73 -2.43 -10.24
C LEU A 191 2.29 -3.46 -11.22
N LEU A 192 3.37 -4.16 -10.84
CA LEU A 192 3.95 -5.24 -11.64
C LEU A 192 2.96 -6.39 -11.80
N LEU A 193 2.32 -6.81 -10.72
CA LEU A 193 1.29 -7.85 -10.75
C LEU A 193 0.12 -7.45 -11.66
N ALA A 194 -0.34 -6.20 -11.60
CA ALA A 194 -1.39 -5.72 -12.49
C ALA A 194 -0.94 -5.67 -13.96
N ALA A 195 0.26 -5.16 -14.24
CA ALA A 195 0.85 -5.09 -15.58
C ALA A 195 1.08 -6.47 -16.21
N ARG A 196 1.28 -7.49 -15.37
CA ARG A 196 1.38 -8.88 -15.80
C ARG A 196 0.07 -9.40 -16.40
N ARG A 197 -1.08 -9.00 -15.85
CA ARG A 197 -2.40 -9.53 -16.23
C ARG A 197 -3.20 -8.62 -17.16
N PHE A 198 -3.02 -7.32 -17.03
CA PHE A 198 -3.81 -6.32 -17.73
C PHE A 198 -2.89 -5.36 -18.48
N ARG A 199 -3.39 -4.78 -19.58
CA ARG A 199 -2.86 -3.50 -20.06
C ARG A 199 -3.38 -2.41 -19.13
N VAL A 200 -2.63 -2.18 -18.06
CA VAL A 200 -3.01 -1.28 -16.97
C VAL A 200 -3.31 0.12 -17.51
N PRO A 201 -4.50 0.69 -17.24
CA PRO A 201 -4.85 2.01 -17.73
C PRO A 201 -4.07 3.11 -16.99
N VAL A 202 -3.74 4.16 -17.74
CA VAL A 202 -3.19 5.42 -17.22
C VAL A 202 -4.10 5.95 -16.10
N GLY A 203 -3.49 6.29 -14.98
CA GLY A 203 -4.14 6.76 -13.75
C GLY A 203 -4.04 5.75 -12.62
N THR A 204 -3.71 4.49 -12.91
CA THR A 204 -3.61 3.43 -11.89
C THR A 204 -2.47 3.71 -10.90
N ALA A 205 -1.30 4.13 -11.39
CA ALA A 205 -0.16 4.43 -10.53
C ALA A 205 -0.40 5.70 -9.70
N THR A 206 -1.01 6.72 -10.29
CA THR A 206 -1.43 7.93 -9.56
C THR A 206 -2.44 7.62 -8.47
N ILE A 207 -3.48 6.80 -8.75
CA ILE A 207 -4.46 6.37 -7.74
C ILE A 207 -3.76 5.64 -6.58
N LEU A 208 -2.84 4.72 -6.89
CA LEU A 208 -2.05 4.01 -5.89
C LEU A 208 -1.32 5.01 -4.97
N GLN A 209 -0.55 5.93 -5.57
CA GLN A 209 0.24 6.91 -4.81
C GLN A 209 -0.65 7.85 -3.99
N VAL A 210 -1.76 8.34 -4.54
CA VAL A 210 -2.69 9.21 -3.83
C VAL A 210 -3.25 8.52 -2.59
N VAL A 211 -3.76 7.29 -2.72
CA VAL A 211 -4.35 6.57 -1.57
C VAL A 211 -3.30 6.27 -0.51
N VAL A 212 -2.12 5.78 -0.90
CA VAL A 212 -1.04 5.49 0.05
C VAL A 212 -0.56 6.78 0.75
N MET A 213 -0.38 7.87 0.00
CA MET A 213 0.07 9.13 0.57
C MET A 213 -0.98 9.81 1.44
N LEU A 214 -2.27 9.68 1.14
CA LEU A 214 -3.34 10.17 2.02
C LEU A 214 -3.28 9.50 3.40
N LEU A 215 -3.07 8.17 3.44
CA LEU A 215 -2.92 7.45 4.70
C LEU A 215 -1.61 7.81 5.42
N SER A 216 -0.49 7.77 4.70
CA SER A 216 0.84 8.09 5.23
C SER A 216 0.91 9.49 5.82
N THR A 217 0.41 10.49 5.08
CA THR A 217 0.42 11.89 5.53
C THR A 217 -0.42 12.10 6.77
N ALA A 218 -1.58 11.43 6.85
CA ALA A 218 -2.36 11.45 8.08
C ALA A 218 -1.53 10.89 9.24
N VAL A 219 -1.02 9.66 9.12
CA VAL A 219 -0.22 9.01 10.17
C VAL A 219 0.96 9.87 10.63
N ALA A 220 1.68 10.49 9.68
CA ALA A 220 2.82 11.37 9.93
C ALA A 220 2.44 12.80 10.37
N ASN A 221 1.21 13.02 10.83
CA ASN A 221 0.68 14.31 11.26
C ASN A 221 0.93 15.47 10.28
N TYR A 222 0.88 15.17 8.98
CA TYR A 222 1.11 16.14 7.90
C TYR A 222 2.51 16.75 7.83
N GLU A 223 3.51 16.18 8.52
CA GLU A 223 4.91 16.66 8.49
C GLU A 223 5.66 16.30 7.19
N ASN A 224 5.12 15.39 6.39
CA ASN A 224 5.70 14.84 5.17
C ASN A 224 5.01 15.34 3.88
N LEU A 225 4.24 16.44 3.91
CA LEU A 225 3.43 16.93 2.78
C LEU A 225 4.21 17.11 1.47
N SER A 226 5.43 17.65 1.52
CA SER A 226 6.27 17.83 0.33
C SER A 226 6.75 16.50 -0.25
N THR A 227 7.13 15.56 0.61
CA THR A 227 7.46 14.18 0.23
C THR A 227 6.24 13.49 -0.39
N ALA A 228 5.06 13.63 0.21
CA ALA A 228 3.81 13.07 -0.28
C ALA A 228 3.45 13.61 -1.67
N ALA A 229 3.59 14.92 -1.90
CA ALA A 229 3.41 15.52 -3.22
C ALA A 229 4.38 14.91 -4.25
N ALA A 230 5.62 14.62 -3.87
CA ALA A 230 6.61 14.00 -4.74
C ALA A 230 6.23 12.56 -5.14
N PHE A 231 5.71 11.76 -4.21
CA PHE A 231 5.17 10.43 -4.51
C PHE A 231 4.00 10.50 -5.50
N VAL A 232 3.06 11.42 -5.30
CA VAL A 232 1.92 11.62 -6.22
C VAL A 232 2.39 12.04 -7.61
N LEU A 233 3.32 13.01 -7.70
CA LEU A 233 3.91 13.43 -8.98
C LEU A 233 4.66 12.29 -9.68
N SER A 234 5.37 11.44 -8.92
CA SER A 234 6.02 10.26 -9.49
C SER A 234 5.00 9.26 -10.06
N GLY A 235 3.82 9.12 -9.42
CA GLY A 235 2.70 8.33 -9.95
C GLY A 235 2.26 8.76 -11.34
N VAL A 236 2.19 10.07 -11.61
CA VAL A 236 1.87 10.60 -12.94
C VAL A 236 2.93 10.20 -13.96
N VAL A 237 4.21 10.29 -13.61
CA VAL A 237 5.30 9.87 -14.49
C VAL A 237 5.26 8.35 -14.73
N ILE A 238 4.94 7.55 -13.71
CA ILE A 238 4.76 6.11 -13.83
C ILE A 238 3.59 5.77 -14.76
N ASP A 239 2.49 6.53 -14.71
CA ASP A 239 1.38 6.37 -15.65
C ASP A 239 1.79 6.69 -17.10
N VAL A 240 2.68 7.67 -17.31
CA VAL A 240 3.30 7.91 -18.62
C VAL A 240 4.16 6.72 -19.05
N LEU A 241 4.93 6.11 -18.12
CA LEU A 241 5.71 4.89 -18.40
C LEU A 241 4.79 3.71 -18.77
N LEU A 242 3.67 3.51 -18.07
CA LEU A 242 2.66 2.50 -18.39
C LEU A 242 2.13 2.70 -19.82
N TRP A 243 1.80 3.94 -20.19
CA TRP A 243 1.29 4.28 -21.52
C TRP A 243 2.32 4.04 -22.63
N LYS A 244 3.57 4.47 -22.41
CA LYS A 244 4.65 4.38 -23.42
C LYS A 244 5.19 2.96 -23.57
N LEU A 245 5.53 2.32 -22.47
CA LEU A 245 6.16 1.00 -22.46
C LEU A 245 5.14 -0.11 -22.72
N ARG A 246 3.90 0.06 -22.24
CA ARG A 246 2.84 -0.97 -22.24
C ARG A 246 3.38 -2.32 -21.75
N PRO A 247 3.90 -2.36 -20.50
CA PRO A 247 4.54 -3.56 -19.96
C PRO A 247 3.55 -4.72 -19.89
N SER A 248 3.99 -5.93 -20.27
CA SER A 248 3.19 -7.17 -20.21
C SER A 248 4.08 -8.43 -20.22
N GLU A 249 3.50 -9.59 -19.93
CA GLU A 249 4.22 -10.90 -20.05
C GLU A 249 4.74 -11.18 -21.47
N GLU A 250 4.07 -10.64 -22.49
CA GLU A 250 4.48 -10.76 -23.90
C GLU A 250 5.62 -9.79 -24.26
N ARG A 251 5.83 -8.73 -23.47
CA ARG A 251 6.78 -7.64 -23.71
C ARG A 251 7.79 -7.55 -22.57
N ILE A 252 8.58 -8.61 -22.40
CA ILE A 252 9.50 -8.76 -21.26
C ILE A 252 10.47 -7.60 -21.12
N ARG A 253 11.03 -7.11 -22.22
CA ARG A 253 11.99 -6.00 -22.17
C ARG A 253 11.32 -4.78 -21.55
N GLU A 254 10.14 -4.42 -22.02
CA GLU A 254 9.35 -3.30 -21.53
C GLU A 254 8.87 -3.53 -20.09
N TYR A 255 8.49 -4.75 -19.73
CA TYR A 255 8.12 -5.12 -18.35
C TYR A 255 9.29 -4.96 -17.38
N ARG A 256 10.50 -5.38 -17.77
CA ARG A 256 11.73 -5.21 -16.96
C ARG A 256 12.19 -3.76 -16.90
N ILE A 257 12.14 -3.03 -18.02
CA ILE A 257 12.42 -1.58 -18.04
C ILE A 257 11.45 -0.86 -17.11
N PHE A 258 10.16 -1.19 -17.17
CA PHE A 258 9.15 -0.63 -16.28
C PHE A 258 9.44 -0.97 -14.80
N GLY A 259 9.79 -2.23 -14.51
CA GLY A 259 10.17 -2.68 -13.17
C GLY A 259 11.36 -1.95 -12.59
N PHE A 260 12.33 -1.53 -13.41
CA PHE A 260 13.42 -0.66 -12.96
C PHE A 260 12.99 0.81 -12.85
N ALA A 261 12.34 1.34 -13.89
CA ALA A 261 12.08 2.76 -14.03
C ALA A 261 11.07 3.30 -13.01
N ALA A 262 10.03 2.53 -12.67
CA ALA A 262 9.00 3.00 -11.75
C ALA A 262 9.53 3.27 -10.32
N PRO A 263 10.28 2.35 -9.69
CA PRO A 263 11.02 2.64 -8.46
C PRO A 263 12.00 3.80 -8.61
N PHE A 264 12.85 3.78 -9.64
CA PHE A 264 13.87 4.81 -9.84
C PHE A 264 13.25 6.21 -9.85
N VAL A 265 12.18 6.40 -10.61
CA VAL A 265 11.43 7.67 -10.68
C VAL A 265 10.85 8.05 -9.32
N THR A 266 10.21 7.11 -8.62
CA THR A 266 9.63 7.36 -7.29
C THR A 266 10.68 7.93 -6.32
N TRP A 267 11.83 7.28 -6.23
CA TRP A 267 12.86 7.66 -5.26
C TRP A 267 13.69 8.85 -5.72
N ALA A 268 13.84 9.09 -7.03
CA ALA A 268 14.41 10.32 -7.53
C ALA A 268 13.56 11.53 -7.13
N PHE A 269 12.22 11.43 -7.26
CA PHE A 269 11.29 12.47 -6.80
C PHE A 269 11.34 12.65 -5.29
N PHE A 270 11.41 11.55 -4.52
CA PHE A 270 11.57 11.57 -3.07
C PHE A 270 12.77 12.44 -2.63
N PHE A 271 13.98 12.14 -3.14
CA PHE A 271 15.18 12.91 -2.77
C PHE A 271 15.19 14.32 -3.35
N ALA A 272 14.68 14.53 -4.56
CA ALA A 272 14.57 15.86 -5.14
C ALA A 272 13.68 16.76 -4.28
N SER A 273 12.51 16.27 -3.87
CA SER A 273 11.59 17.02 -3.00
C SER A 273 12.17 17.30 -1.63
N ALA A 274 12.86 16.33 -1.03
CA ALA A 274 13.52 16.50 0.26
C ALA A 274 14.61 17.56 0.19
N GLY A 275 15.45 17.53 -0.86
CA GLY A 275 16.52 18.50 -1.06
C GLY A 275 16.00 19.92 -1.28
N ILE A 276 14.96 20.07 -2.11
CA ILE A 276 14.31 21.37 -2.37
C ILE A 276 13.68 21.92 -1.09
N ALA A 277 12.87 21.12 -0.39
CA ALA A 277 12.15 21.58 0.79
C ALA A 277 13.06 21.80 2.01
N ALA A 278 14.15 21.05 2.12
CA ALA A 278 15.15 21.27 3.18
C ALA A 278 16.15 22.40 2.85
N GLY A 279 16.18 22.89 1.62
CA GLY A 279 17.12 23.91 1.13
C GLY A 279 18.56 23.41 0.96
N ARG A 280 18.79 22.09 1.05
CA ARG A 280 20.12 21.47 0.93
C ARG A 280 19.99 19.98 0.61
N LEU A 281 20.98 19.42 -0.08
CA LEU A 281 21.08 17.99 -0.34
C LEU A 281 21.72 17.24 0.84
N PRO A 282 21.50 15.92 0.97
CA PRO A 282 22.25 15.09 1.92
C PRO A 282 23.76 15.15 1.62
N THR A 283 24.59 15.20 2.66
CA THR A 283 26.04 15.38 2.48
C THR A 283 26.76 14.13 1.98
N VAL A 284 26.18 12.94 2.15
CA VAL A 284 26.73 11.69 1.61
C VAL A 284 26.15 11.44 0.22
N THR A 285 26.94 11.76 -0.81
CA THR A 285 26.45 11.78 -2.20
C THR A 285 25.98 10.39 -2.65
N GLU A 286 26.76 9.36 -2.36
CA GLU A 286 26.51 7.98 -2.75
C GLU A 286 25.17 7.46 -2.25
N MET A 287 24.70 7.93 -1.09
CA MET A 287 23.45 7.47 -0.49
C MET A 287 22.23 8.00 -1.26
N TRP A 288 22.17 9.29 -1.58
CA TRP A 288 20.99 9.87 -2.23
C TRP A 288 21.00 9.72 -3.75
N THR A 289 22.17 9.58 -4.39
CA THR A 289 22.25 9.25 -5.82
C THR A 289 22.14 7.75 -6.08
N GLY A 290 22.62 6.92 -5.13
CA GLY A 290 22.60 5.46 -5.24
C GLY A 290 21.26 4.83 -4.85
N ALA A 291 20.55 5.37 -3.85
CA ALA A 291 19.29 4.79 -3.38
C ALA A 291 18.21 4.64 -4.48
N PRO A 292 17.98 5.62 -5.37
CA PRO A 292 17.05 5.42 -6.50
C PRO A 292 17.45 4.29 -7.45
N ILE A 293 18.75 4.10 -7.69
CA ILE A 293 19.28 3.02 -8.53
C ILE A 293 19.04 1.67 -7.85
N VAL A 294 19.36 1.56 -6.56
CA VAL A 294 19.14 0.35 -5.77
C VAL A 294 17.66 -0.03 -5.75
N ALA A 295 16.76 0.94 -5.54
CA ALA A 295 15.33 0.69 -5.61
C ALA A 295 14.86 0.23 -7.01
N GLY A 296 15.45 0.79 -8.08
CA GLY A 296 15.28 0.30 -9.45
C GLY A 296 15.72 -1.15 -9.62
N LEU A 297 16.86 -1.54 -9.05
CA LEU A 297 17.34 -2.92 -9.08
C LEU A 297 16.42 -3.88 -8.32
N HIS A 298 15.85 -3.46 -7.19
CA HIS A 298 14.84 -4.24 -6.46
C HIS A 298 13.59 -4.51 -7.32
N GLY A 299 13.07 -3.47 -8.00
CA GLY A 299 11.92 -3.63 -8.89
C GLY A 299 12.24 -4.45 -10.14
N LEU A 300 13.46 -4.32 -10.68
CA LEU A 300 13.94 -5.18 -11.77
C LEU A 300 14.00 -6.65 -11.36
N LEU A 301 14.52 -6.95 -10.17
CA LEU A 301 14.53 -8.30 -9.62
C LEU A 301 13.10 -8.86 -9.52
N LEU A 302 12.17 -8.10 -8.94
CA LEU A 302 10.76 -8.50 -8.89
C LEU A 302 10.17 -8.73 -10.28
N ALA A 303 10.47 -7.87 -11.25
CA ALA A 303 9.99 -8.03 -12.62
C ALA A 303 10.52 -9.32 -13.27
N VAL A 304 11.78 -9.69 -13.02
CA VAL A 304 12.37 -10.95 -13.50
C VAL A 304 11.71 -12.16 -12.83
N VAL A 305 11.48 -12.11 -11.52
CA VAL A 305 10.88 -13.24 -10.77
C VAL A 305 9.41 -13.45 -11.14
N LEU A 306 8.64 -12.37 -11.34
CA LEU A 306 7.23 -12.45 -11.71
C LEU A 306 7.02 -12.93 -13.16
N VAL A 307 7.96 -12.61 -14.06
CA VAL A 307 7.93 -13.00 -15.48
C VAL A 307 9.32 -13.49 -15.90
N PRO A 308 9.67 -14.76 -15.59
CA PRO A 308 11.00 -15.30 -15.87
C PRO A 308 11.24 -15.51 -17.38
N VAL A 309 10.21 -15.96 -18.10
CA VAL A 309 10.23 -16.24 -19.54
C VAL A 309 8.97 -15.72 -20.22
N ARG A 310 9.01 -15.64 -21.56
CA ARG A 310 7.90 -15.14 -22.37
C ARG A 310 6.83 -16.21 -22.41
N ARG A 311 5.57 -15.80 -22.21
CA ARG A 311 4.42 -16.63 -22.51
C ARG A 311 3.97 -16.43 -23.95
#